data_AF-A0A7S0N8L3-F1
#
_entry.id   AF-A0A7S0N8L3-F1
#
_cell.length_a   1.000
_cell.length_b   1.000
_cell.length_c   1.000
_cell.angle_alpha   90.00
_cell.angle_beta   90.00
_cell.angle_gamma   90.00
#
_symmetry.space_group_name_H-M   'P 1'
#
loop_
_entity.id
_entity.type
_entity.pdbx_description
1 polymer ?
#
loop_
_entity_poly.entity_id
_entity_poly.type
_entity_poly.pdbx_seq_one_letter_code
_entity_poly.pdbx_strand_id
1 'polypeptide(L)'
;MVDHAQADPFAAPSRCRVQIPMATAGFPAATYSSRVRTTALCDYLTRVFAFHVKGAGADQRTEGGGWSGAKGGEMTIDAPGQHVLERTSVLVDASQVEARFTVALPAQE
;
A
#
# COMPACT_ATOMS: atom_id res chain seq x y z
N MET A 1 -0.78 10.90 -2.03
CA MET A 1 -1.22 11.34 -3.37
C MET A 1 -2.10 10.25 -3.96
N VAL A 2 -3.12 10.63 -4.73
CA VAL A 2 -3.94 9.69 -5.51
C VAL A 2 -3.43 9.75 -6.94
N ASP A 3 -2.85 8.66 -7.42
CA ASP A 3 -2.27 8.59 -8.76
C ASP A 3 -3.34 8.27 -9.81
N HIS A 4 -4.37 7.54 -9.41
CA HIS A 4 -5.54 7.26 -10.22
C HIS A 4 -6.77 7.07 -9.33
N ALA A 5 -7.82 7.87 -9.56
CA ALA A 5 -9.09 7.74 -8.85
C ALA A 5 -10.06 6.84 -9.65
N GLN A 6 -10.81 6.01 -8.94
CA GLN A 6 -11.90 5.21 -9.51
C GLN A 6 -12.93 6.09 -10.22
N ALA A 7 -13.31 5.70 -11.45
CA ALA A 7 -14.34 6.39 -12.22
C ALA A 7 -15.76 6.15 -11.67
N ASP A 8 -15.98 4.99 -11.05
CA ASP A 8 -17.23 4.58 -10.40
C ASP A 8 -16.94 3.50 -9.34
N PRO A 9 -17.91 3.14 -8.47
CA PRO A 9 -17.71 2.19 -7.37
C PRO A 9 -17.44 0.74 -7.79
N PHE A 10 -17.69 0.40 -9.06
CA PHE A 10 -17.46 -0.90 -9.66
C PHE A 10 -16.15 -0.94 -10.48
N ALA A 11 -15.51 0.21 -10.71
CA ALA A 11 -14.21 0.33 -11.37
C ALA A 11 -13.07 -0.20 -10.47
N ALA A 12 -11.93 -0.51 -11.10
CA ALA A 12 -10.74 -1.00 -10.40
C ALA A 12 -10.27 -0.01 -9.30
N PRO A 13 -9.90 -0.50 -8.10
CA PRO A 13 -9.48 0.31 -6.95
C PRO A 13 -8.57 1.50 -7.26
N SER A 14 -8.78 2.61 -6.56
CA SER A 14 -8.00 3.83 -6.74
C SER A 14 -6.54 3.56 -6.37
N ARG A 15 -5.60 3.93 -7.25
CA ARG A 15 -4.15 3.80 -6.96
C ARG A 15 -3.68 5.00 -6.17
N CYS A 16 -3.09 4.71 -5.03
CA CYS A 16 -2.60 5.69 -4.08
C CYS A 16 -1.12 5.47 -3.80
N ARG A 17 -0.41 6.56 -3.50
CA ARG A 17 0.94 6.51 -2.95
C ARG A 17 1.12 7.43 -1.77
N VAL A 18 1.94 7.00 -0.82
CA VAL A 18 2.42 7.81 0.30
C VAL A 18 3.93 7.92 0.16
N GLN A 19 4.44 9.15 0.24
CA GLN A 19 5.87 9.45 0.21
C GLN A 19 6.26 10.05 1.55
N ILE A 20 7.29 9.49 2.17
CA ILE A 20 7.85 9.93 3.44
C ILE A 20 9.31 10.30 3.18
N PRO A 21 9.73 11.56 3.44
CA PRO A 21 11.14 11.94 3.35
C PRO A 21 12.00 11.01 4.22
N MET A 22 13.18 10.63 3.74
CA MET A 22 14.08 9.70 4.44
C MET A 22 14.49 10.25 5.83
N ALA A 23 14.60 11.58 5.94
CA ALA A 23 14.82 12.27 7.22
C ALA A 23 13.72 11.99 8.26
N THR A 24 12.47 11.83 7.82
CA THR A 24 11.32 11.47 8.67
C THR A 24 11.22 9.96 8.86
N ALA A 25 11.49 9.18 7.81
CA ALA A 25 11.43 7.72 7.85
C ALA A 25 12.50 7.11 8.77
N GLY A 26 13.66 7.77 8.89
CA GLY A 26 14.69 7.43 9.88
C GLY A 26 15.41 6.10 9.64
N PHE A 27 15.29 5.50 8.45
CA PHE A 27 16.00 4.26 8.16
C PHE A 27 17.52 4.52 8.04
N PRO A 28 18.36 3.73 8.72
CA PRO A 28 19.81 3.89 8.61
C PRO A 28 20.28 3.65 7.17
N ALA A 29 21.23 4.44 6.67
CA ALA A 29 21.77 4.28 5.31
C ALA A 29 22.28 2.85 5.01
N ALA A 30 22.78 2.14 6.03
CA ALA A 30 23.20 0.74 5.92
C ALA A 30 22.06 -0.24 5.55
N THR A 31 20.80 0.17 5.64
CA THR A 31 19.63 -0.63 5.25
C THR A 31 19.27 -0.50 3.77
N TYR A 32 19.81 0.52 3.07
CA TYR A 32 19.59 0.74 1.63
C TYR A 32 20.89 1.08 0.88
N SER A 33 22.04 0.68 1.43
CA SER A 33 23.37 0.97 0.87
C SER A 33 23.76 0.09 -0.31
N SER A 34 23.05 -1.02 -0.53
CA SER A 34 23.26 -1.92 -1.67
C SER A 34 21.91 -2.39 -2.19
N ARG A 35 21.88 -2.79 -3.47
CA ARG A 35 20.65 -3.29 -4.12
C ARG A 35 19.94 -4.35 -3.30
N VAL A 36 20.66 -5.38 -2.83
CA VAL A 36 20.07 -6.48 -2.02
C VAL A 36 19.49 -5.98 -0.71
N ARG A 37 20.15 -5.03 -0.04
CA ARG A 37 19.68 -4.44 1.22
C ARG A 37 18.42 -3.61 0.99
N THR A 38 18.42 -2.78 -0.05
CA THR A 38 17.24 -2.01 -0.47
C THR A 38 16.08 -2.94 -0.81
N THR A 39 16.30 -4.02 -1.56
CA THR A 39 15.26 -5.01 -1.86
C THR A 39 14.68 -5.62 -0.59
N ALA A 40 15.54 -6.02 0.37
CA ALA A 40 15.10 -6.59 1.64
C ALA A 40 14.30 -5.58 2.48
N LEU A 41 14.72 -4.31 2.51
CA LEU A 41 14.01 -3.24 3.21
C LEU A 41 12.63 -2.99 2.56
N CYS A 42 12.56 -2.86 1.24
CA CYS A 42 11.29 -2.71 0.52
C CYS A 42 10.32 -3.87 0.79
N ASP A 43 10.81 -5.12 0.75
CA ASP A 43 10.00 -6.31 1.02
C ASP A 43 9.50 -6.31 2.48
N TYR A 44 10.39 -6.02 3.44
CA TYR A 44 10.03 -5.88 4.84
C TYR A 44 8.94 -4.84 5.07
N LEU A 45 9.09 -3.64 4.53
CA LEU A 45 8.11 -2.55 4.68
C LEU A 45 6.78 -2.90 4.02
N THR A 46 6.79 -3.59 2.88
CA THR A 46 5.57 -4.08 2.24
C THR A 46 4.81 -5.06 3.15
N ARG A 47 5.53 -5.99 3.80
CA ARG A 47 4.93 -6.93 4.76
C ARG A 47 4.38 -6.24 5.99
N VAL A 48 5.10 -5.26 6.54
CA VAL A 48 4.65 -4.47 7.68
C VAL A 48 3.38 -3.70 7.32
N PHE A 49 3.33 -3.06 6.16
CA PHE A 49 2.13 -2.39 5.67
C PHE A 49 0.94 -3.36 5.58
N ALA A 50 1.13 -4.50 4.89
CA ALA A 50 0.08 -5.51 4.74
C ALA A 50 -0.40 -6.06 6.10
N PHE A 51 0.51 -6.28 7.05
CA PHE A 51 0.18 -6.71 8.40
C PHE A 51 -0.70 -5.69 9.13
N HIS A 52 -0.36 -4.40 9.06
CA HIS A 52 -1.15 -3.35 9.73
C HIS A 52 -2.50 -3.11 9.07
N VAL A 53 -2.58 -3.15 7.73
CA VAL A 53 -3.86 -3.05 7.01
C VAL A 53 -4.81 -4.17 7.43
N LYS A 54 -4.30 -5.41 7.46
CA LYS A 54 -5.08 -6.57 7.93
C LYS A 54 -5.45 -6.48 9.40
N GLY A 55 -4.51 -6.10 10.26
CA GLY A 55 -4.74 -5.95 11.70
C GLY A 55 -5.77 -4.87 12.05
N ALA A 56 -5.90 -3.85 11.21
CA ALA A 56 -6.93 -2.81 11.32
C ALA A 56 -8.28 -3.21 10.71
N GLY A 57 -8.39 -4.38 10.06
CA GLY A 57 -9.56 -4.79 9.29
C GLY A 57 -9.79 -3.97 8.03
N ALA A 58 -8.81 -3.17 7.61
CA ALA A 58 -8.90 -2.31 6.43
C ALA A 58 -8.75 -3.09 5.12
N ASP A 59 -8.37 -4.37 5.15
CA ASP A 59 -8.42 -5.26 3.99
C ASP A 59 -9.83 -5.81 3.71
N GLN A 60 -10.78 -5.59 4.63
CA GLN A 60 -12.14 -6.07 4.50
C GLN A 60 -12.99 -5.07 3.71
N ARG A 61 -13.72 -5.60 2.74
CA ARG A 61 -14.73 -4.83 2.02
C ARG A 61 -15.90 -4.54 2.95
N THR A 62 -16.32 -3.29 2.99
CA THR A 62 -17.61 -2.96 3.62
C THR A 62 -18.70 -3.49 2.70
N GLU A 63 -19.53 -4.40 3.23
CA GLU A 63 -20.73 -4.89 2.55
C GLU A 63 -21.95 -4.49 3.39
N GLY A 64 -22.48 -3.29 3.14
CA GLY A 64 -23.80 -2.92 3.65
C GLY A 64 -24.86 -3.84 3.03
N GLY A 65 -25.76 -4.40 3.84
CA GLY A 65 -26.77 -5.34 3.36
C GLY A 65 -27.71 -4.75 2.30
N GLY A 66 -27.81 -5.41 1.15
CA GLY A 66 -28.73 -5.07 0.06
C GLY A 66 -28.09 -4.40 -1.17
N TRP A 67 -28.88 -4.17 -2.22
CA TRP A 67 -28.42 -3.55 -3.47
C TRP A 67 -27.80 -2.15 -3.25
N SER A 68 -28.39 -1.37 -2.33
CA SER A 68 -28.04 0.02 -1.97
C SER A 68 -27.06 0.15 -0.79
N GLY A 69 -26.45 -0.95 -0.33
CA GLY A 69 -25.52 -0.89 0.80
C GLY A 69 -24.19 -0.25 0.44
N ALA A 70 -23.53 0.37 1.43
CA ALA A 70 -22.18 0.90 1.25
C ALA A 70 -21.24 -0.23 0.80
N LYS A 71 -20.57 -0.01 -0.33
CA LYS A 71 -19.60 -0.94 -0.92
C LYS A 71 -18.24 -0.26 -1.02
N GLY A 72 -17.18 -1.02 -0.74
CA GLY A 72 -15.80 -0.56 -0.82
C GLY A 72 -15.19 -0.34 0.56
N GLY A 73 -14.21 0.55 0.64
CA GLY A 73 -13.46 0.87 1.85
C GLY A 73 -12.23 0.01 2.07
N GLU A 74 -12.05 -1.08 1.30
CA GLU A 74 -10.87 -1.92 1.43
C GLU A 74 -9.60 -1.24 0.89
N MET A 75 -8.51 -1.42 1.62
CA MET A 75 -7.17 -1.03 1.26
C MET A 75 -6.34 -2.29 1.00
N THR A 76 -5.60 -2.31 -0.10
CA THR A 76 -4.72 -3.44 -0.42
C THR A 76 -3.38 -2.96 -0.95
N ILE A 77 -2.32 -3.72 -0.69
CA ILE A 77 -0.99 -3.53 -1.26
C ILE A 77 -0.59 -4.80 -2.00
N ASP A 78 0.29 -4.72 -3.00
CA ASP A 78 0.88 -5.89 -3.67
C ASP A 78 1.80 -6.64 -2.68
N ALA A 79 1.16 -7.46 -1.83
CA ALA A 79 1.80 -8.13 -0.71
C ALA A 79 2.65 -9.31 -1.20
N PRO A 80 3.90 -9.46 -0.69
CA PRO A 80 4.79 -10.51 -1.16
C PRO A 80 4.39 -11.89 -0.62
N GLY A 81 4.63 -12.93 -1.43
CA GLY A 81 4.63 -14.32 -0.98
C GLY A 81 5.87 -14.67 -0.16
N GLN A 82 6.36 -15.91 -0.27
CA GLN A 82 7.55 -16.35 0.47
C GLN A 82 8.87 -15.77 -0.07
N HIS A 83 8.89 -15.31 -1.33
CA HIS A 83 10.10 -14.82 -1.99
C HIS A 83 10.30 -13.31 -1.80
N VAL A 84 11.54 -12.93 -1.48
CA VAL A 84 12.02 -11.54 -1.46
C VAL A 84 12.48 -11.18 -2.87
N LEU A 85 11.69 -10.37 -3.57
CA LEU A 85 11.93 -9.93 -4.95
C LEU A 85 11.80 -8.41 -5.03
N GLU A 86 12.48 -7.81 -6.01
CA GLU A 86 12.25 -6.40 -6.33
C GLU A 86 10.82 -6.18 -6.82
N ARG A 87 10.16 -5.18 -6.24
CA ARG A 87 8.78 -4.80 -6.53
C ARG A 87 8.64 -3.30 -6.43
N THR A 88 7.50 -2.80 -6.87
CA THR A 88 7.18 -1.37 -6.83
C THR A 88 6.18 -1.00 -5.73
N SER A 89 5.73 -1.96 -4.93
CA SER A 89 4.85 -1.76 -3.77
C SER A 89 5.46 -0.83 -2.72
N VAL A 90 6.76 -0.97 -2.48
CA VAL A 90 7.55 -0.01 -1.70
C VAL A 90 8.86 0.27 -2.41
N LEU A 91 9.23 1.55 -2.52
CA LEU A 91 10.51 2.02 -3.05
C LEU A 91 11.24 2.80 -1.97
N VAL A 92 12.54 2.54 -1.84
CA VAL A 92 13.42 3.25 -0.90
C VAL A 92 14.64 3.75 -1.63
N ASP A 93 14.94 5.04 -1.44
CA ASP A 93 16.17 5.68 -1.87
C ASP A 93 16.68 6.64 -0.78
N ALA A 94 17.80 7.32 -1.04
CA ALA A 94 18.41 8.22 -0.07
C ALA A 94 17.55 9.45 0.29
N SER A 95 16.56 9.79 -0.53
CA SER A 95 15.68 10.94 -0.35
C SER A 95 14.36 10.57 0.35
N GLN A 96 13.83 9.37 0.13
CA GLN A 96 12.48 9.02 0.59
C GLN A 96 12.17 7.51 0.64
N VAL A 97 11.05 7.22 1.29
CA VAL A 97 10.30 5.95 1.22
C VAL A 97 8.97 6.23 0.53
N GLU A 98 8.65 5.50 -0.53
CA GLU A 98 7.37 5.57 -1.23
C GLU A 98 6.64 4.23 -1.10
N ALA A 99 5.42 4.23 -0.58
CA ALA A 99 4.53 3.08 -0.57
C ALA A 99 3.39 3.27 -1.57
N ARG A 100 3.13 2.27 -2.41
CA ARG A 100 2.08 2.25 -3.43
C ARG A 100 1.05 1.17 -3.09
N PHE A 101 -0.21 1.56 -3.02
CA PHE A 101 -1.30 0.70 -2.62
C PHE A 101 -2.59 1.10 -3.35
N THR A 102 -3.64 0.33 -3.15
CA THR A 102 -4.96 0.67 -3.67
C THR A 102 -5.96 0.87 -2.55
N VAL A 103 -6.96 1.72 -2.82
CA VAL A 103 -8.10 1.95 -1.94
C VAL A 103 -9.35 1.86 -2.80
N ALA A 104 -10.27 0.97 -2.44
CA ALA A 104 -11.63 1.00 -2.95
C ALA A 104 -12.36 2.14 -2.24
N LEU A 105 -12.64 3.23 -2.95
CA LEU A 105 -13.34 4.35 -2.33
C LEU A 105 -14.79 3.93 -2.00
N PRO A 106 -15.30 4.27 -0.80
CA PRO A 106 -16.66 3.93 -0.43
C PRO A 106 -17.64 4.69 -1.31
N ALA A 107 -18.68 4.00 -1.75
CA ALA A 107 -19.79 4.62 -2.45
C ALA A 107 -21.12 4.24 -1.81
N GLN A 108 -22.07 5.17 -1.91
CA GLN A 108 -23.46 4.99 -1.53
C GLN A 108 -24.31 5.36 -2.75
N GLU A 109 -25.31 4.52 -3.06
CA GLU A 109 -26.40 4.87 -3.99
C GLU A 109 -27.59 5.46 -3.22
#